data_AF-A0A3A8K6Y0-F1
#
_entry.id   AF-A0A3A8K6Y0-F1
#
_cell.length_a   1.000
_cell.length_b   1.000
_cell.length_c   1.000
_cell.angle_alpha   90.00
_cell.angle_beta   90.00
_cell.angle_gamma   90.00
#
_symmetry.space_group_name_H-M   'P 1'
#
loop_
_entity.id
_entity.type
_entity.pdbx_description
1 polymer ?
#
loop_
_entity_poly.entity_id
_entity_poly.type
_entity_poly.pdbx_seq_one_letter_code
_entity_poly.pdbx_strand_id
1 'polypeptide(L)'
;LDAELANVLASPPPTKGEASLGWFGMLRQVDDCPTPPAAACARSAGLFPYATLNFEGETTPRKMLETLCERCAPQDNPCASAVTRALQEAARRGRQDLELIRWSLEHSGAAMVTACQDLARLAVGPAALSGPDVEPPLLALLEELAPTCVKTEQLPAPLLNAAAVQQGARAPRLASLFTGRTVETGPIEPDQTGGPGDAFRAFDKDELSGVKLPVGTGSGGTEGVLRLGYAPSLKHMVSFQVRATGPGTLRAIIRTPQGVGRRDSEGGAFHVDPTVCRFRGTGRWEICKPAVPLLDVDAVSVLPERPGVELKELEIIGAR
;
A
#
# COMPACT_ATOMS: atom_id res chain seq x y z
N LEU A 1 1.65 13.75 35.64
CA LEU A 1 1.45 12.70 34.62
C LEU A 1 2.75 12.11 34.10
N ASP A 2 3.62 12.86 33.40
CA ASP A 2 4.85 12.27 32.82
C ASP A 2 5.79 11.61 33.85
N ALA A 3 6.14 12.33 34.93
CA ALA A 3 6.99 11.79 35.99
C ALA A 3 6.38 10.55 36.68
N GLU A 4 5.07 10.55 36.90
CA GLU A 4 4.35 9.41 37.50
C GLU A 4 4.29 8.22 36.56
N LEU A 5 4.09 8.44 35.25
CA LEU A 5 4.17 7.39 34.25
C LEU A 5 5.57 6.78 34.22
N ALA A 6 6.61 7.61 34.31
CA ALA A 6 7.99 7.13 34.37
C ALA A 6 8.25 6.25 35.61
N ASN A 7 7.73 6.65 36.78
CA ASN A 7 7.86 5.89 38.01
C ASN A 7 7.14 4.53 37.92
N VAL A 8 5.92 4.52 37.37
CA VAL A 8 5.11 3.30 37.24
C VAL A 8 5.76 2.33 36.24
N LEU A 9 6.28 2.83 35.12
CA LEU A 9 6.98 2.01 34.11
C LEU A 9 8.32 1.44 34.58
N ALA A 10 8.92 1.98 35.64
CA ALA A 10 10.11 1.42 36.28
C ALA A 10 9.81 0.20 37.16
N SER A 11 8.53 -0.08 37.43
CA SER A 11 8.07 -1.21 38.24
C SER A 11 7.34 -2.24 37.37
N PRO A 12 7.43 -3.55 37.64
CA PRO A 12 6.67 -4.55 36.91
C PRO A 12 5.15 -4.31 37.07
N PRO A 13 4.34 -4.62 36.05
CA PRO A 13 2.88 -4.50 36.16
C PRO A 13 2.34 -5.47 37.21
N PRO A 14 1.18 -5.17 37.82
CA PRO A 14 0.53 -6.08 38.75
C PRO A 14 0.20 -7.41 38.06
N THR A 15 0.48 -8.53 38.72
CA THR A 15 0.00 -9.84 38.25
C THR A 15 -1.45 -10.07 38.69
N LYS A 16 -2.14 -11.05 38.11
CA LYS A 16 -3.59 -11.28 38.31
C LYS A 16 -3.97 -11.30 39.79
N GLY A 17 -4.81 -10.35 40.22
CA GLY A 17 -5.32 -10.25 41.60
C GLY A 17 -4.50 -9.34 42.52
N GLU A 18 -3.37 -8.81 42.08
CA GLU A 18 -2.58 -7.84 42.86
C GLU A 18 -3.03 -6.41 42.54
N ALA A 19 -3.57 -5.72 43.53
CA ALA A 19 -3.78 -4.28 43.44
C ALA A 19 -2.46 -3.56 43.70
N SER A 20 -1.68 -3.25 42.67
CA SER A 20 -0.61 -2.27 42.83
C SER A 20 -1.24 -0.88 42.86
N LEU A 21 -1.32 -0.30 44.06
CA LEU A 21 -1.88 1.04 44.30
C LEU A 21 -1.30 2.10 43.35
N GLY A 22 -0.03 1.93 42.93
CA GLY A 22 0.63 2.80 41.95
C GLY A 22 0.00 2.76 40.55
N TRP A 23 -0.33 1.58 40.01
CA TRP A 23 -0.92 1.45 38.68
C TRP A 23 -2.37 1.93 38.63
N PHE A 24 -3.17 1.63 39.66
CA PHE A 24 -4.54 2.15 39.77
C PHE A 24 -4.57 3.66 40.00
N GLY A 25 -3.67 4.19 40.83
CA GLY A 25 -3.52 5.62 41.04
C GLY A 25 -3.13 6.36 39.75
N MET A 26 -2.21 5.78 38.97
CA MET A 26 -1.82 6.32 37.67
C MET A 26 -2.96 6.26 36.65
N LEU A 27 -3.71 5.16 36.59
CA LEU A 27 -4.88 5.06 35.71
C LEU A 27 -5.88 6.18 36.00
N ARG A 28 -6.18 6.44 37.29
CA ARG A 28 -7.07 7.54 37.67
C ARG A 28 -6.53 8.90 37.23
N GLN A 29 -5.22 9.14 37.36
CA GLN A 29 -4.62 10.39 36.87
C GLN A 29 -4.71 10.55 35.34
N VAL A 30 -4.61 9.44 34.58
CA VAL A 30 -4.82 9.44 33.13
C VAL A 30 -6.28 9.71 32.80
N ASP A 31 -7.21 9.03 33.48
CA ASP A 31 -8.66 9.18 33.30
C ASP A 31 -9.13 10.61 33.62
N ASP A 32 -8.54 11.25 34.63
CA ASP A 32 -8.85 12.62 35.05
C ASP A 32 -8.16 13.68 34.16
N CYS A 33 -7.23 13.30 33.28
CA CYS A 33 -6.47 14.23 32.43
C CYS A 33 -7.06 14.31 31.01
N PRO A 34 -7.85 15.35 30.68
CA PRO A 34 -8.48 15.45 29.35
C PRO A 34 -7.47 15.71 28.23
N THR A 35 -6.37 16.40 28.53
CA THR A 35 -5.29 16.71 27.58
C THR A 35 -3.94 16.28 28.17
N PRO A 36 -3.53 15.01 27.95
CA PRO A 36 -2.25 14.51 28.44
C PRO A 36 -1.07 15.30 27.87
N PRO A 37 0.00 15.58 28.66
CA PRO A 37 1.21 16.23 28.15
C PRO A 37 1.93 15.37 27.11
N ALA A 38 2.52 16.00 26.09
CA ALA A 38 3.24 15.32 25.00
C ALA A 38 4.31 14.34 25.50
N ALA A 39 5.07 14.70 26.54
CA ALA A 39 6.07 13.82 27.13
C ALA A 39 5.46 12.52 27.71
N ALA A 40 4.28 12.61 28.33
CA ALA A 40 3.57 11.44 28.84
C ALA A 40 3.05 10.56 27.69
N CYS A 41 2.52 11.19 26.63
CA CYS A 41 2.11 10.51 25.41
C CYS A 41 3.27 9.75 24.75
N ALA A 42 4.43 10.39 24.57
CA ALA A 42 5.62 9.76 24.01
C ALA A 42 6.13 8.59 24.87
N ARG A 43 6.09 8.73 26.21
CA ARG A 43 6.54 7.71 27.15
C ARG A 43 5.62 6.49 27.21
N SER A 44 4.35 6.65 26.87
CA SER A 44 3.36 5.57 26.94
C SER A 44 3.66 4.38 26.01
N ALA A 45 4.62 4.52 25.09
CA ALA A 45 5.23 3.40 24.38
C ALA A 45 5.74 2.29 25.32
N GLY A 46 6.12 2.63 26.56
CA GLY A 46 6.51 1.67 27.59
C GLY A 46 5.37 0.79 28.12
N LEU A 47 4.11 1.09 27.81
CA LEU A 47 2.95 0.29 28.20
C LEU A 47 2.74 -0.93 27.29
N PHE A 48 3.20 -0.91 26.04
CA PHE A 48 2.97 -1.98 25.06
C PHE A 48 3.43 -3.37 25.51
N PRO A 49 4.61 -3.55 26.13
CA PRO A 49 5.04 -4.86 26.64
C PRO A 49 4.10 -5.47 27.70
N TYR A 50 3.26 -4.63 28.32
CA TYR A 50 2.35 -5.00 29.41
C TYR A 50 0.88 -4.99 28.98
N ALA A 51 0.55 -4.34 27.86
CA ALA A 51 -0.78 -4.27 27.26
C ALA A 51 -1.10 -5.51 26.40
N THR A 52 -0.95 -6.69 27.00
CA THR A 52 -1.12 -7.98 26.31
C THR A 52 -2.60 -8.31 26.05
N LEU A 53 -2.88 -8.90 24.88
CA LEU A 53 -4.24 -9.30 24.47
C LEU A 53 -4.64 -10.70 24.98
N ASN A 54 -3.67 -11.51 25.41
CA ASN A 54 -3.84 -12.91 25.81
C ASN A 54 -4.48 -13.12 27.21
N PHE A 55 -4.84 -12.05 27.92
CA PHE A 55 -5.47 -12.16 29.22
C PHE A 55 -6.98 -11.96 29.09
N GLU A 56 -7.76 -12.88 29.64
CA GLU A 56 -9.21 -12.73 29.80
C GLU A 56 -9.49 -11.53 30.75
N GLY A 57 -9.73 -10.37 30.16
CA GLY A 57 -10.07 -9.12 30.86
C GLY A 57 -9.20 -7.93 30.45
N GLU A 58 -9.75 -6.73 30.60
CA GLU A 58 -9.04 -5.48 30.36
C GLU A 58 -8.02 -5.24 31.49
N THR A 59 -6.71 -5.23 31.16
CA THR A 59 -5.65 -4.98 32.14
C THR A 59 -5.49 -3.48 32.41
N THR A 60 -5.07 -3.08 33.61
CA THR A 60 -4.81 -1.66 33.93
C THR A 60 -3.85 -0.98 32.94
N PRO A 61 -2.73 -1.61 32.51
CA PRO A 61 -1.89 -1.04 31.46
C PRO A 61 -2.59 -0.87 30.11
N ARG A 62 -3.48 -1.79 29.73
CA ARG A 62 -4.27 -1.72 28.48
C ARG A 62 -5.25 -0.54 28.52
N LYS A 63 -6.04 -0.42 29.59
CA LYS A 63 -6.98 0.69 29.76
C LYS A 63 -6.30 2.05 29.78
N MET A 64 -5.13 2.12 30.41
CA MET A 64 -4.30 3.33 30.42
C MET A 64 -3.80 3.67 29.02
N LEU A 65 -3.31 2.67 28.27
CA LEU A 65 -2.86 2.86 26.89
C LEU A 65 -4.01 3.32 25.98
N GLU A 66 -5.18 2.69 26.10
CA GLU A 66 -6.39 3.06 25.35
C GLU A 66 -6.77 4.53 25.59
N THR A 67 -6.87 4.94 26.86
CA THR A 67 -7.20 6.32 27.22
C THR A 67 -6.17 7.32 26.69
N LEU A 68 -4.88 6.96 26.72
CA LEU A 68 -3.82 7.79 26.14
C LEU A 68 -3.92 7.84 24.60
N CYS A 69 -4.24 6.73 23.94
CA CYS A 69 -4.45 6.71 22.50
C CYS A 69 -5.66 7.55 22.05
N GLU A 70 -6.71 7.65 22.85
CA GLU A 70 -7.86 8.50 22.53
C GLU A 70 -7.58 10.00 22.72
N ARG A 71 -6.77 10.35 23.72
CA ARG A 71 -6.61 11.74 24.18
C ARG A 71 -5.33 12.42 23.70
N CYS A 72 -4.29 11.67 23.38
CA CYS A 72 -3.03 12.24 22.90
C CYS A 72 -3.21 12.84 21.51
N ALA A 73 -2.58 14.00 21.29
CA ALA A 73 -2.57 14.66 19.99
C ALA A 73 -1.97 13.73 18.91
N PRO A 74 -2.40 13.84 17.63
CA PRO A 74 -1.99 12.90 16.58
C PRO A 74 -0.47 12.68 16.45
N GLN A 75 0.32 13.74 16.59
CA GLN A 75 1.79 13.66 16.46
C GLN A 75 2.49 12.92 17.61
N ASP A 76 1.86 12.85 18.78
CA ASP A 76 2.40 12.17 19.98
C ASP A 76 1.60 10.90 20.31
N ASN A 77 0.70 10.49 19.42
CA ASN A 77 -0.24 9.41 19.69
C ASN A 77 0.50 8.06 19.76
N PRO A 78 0.41 7.34 20.89
CA PRO A 78 1.18 6.12 21.07
C PRO A 78 0.70 4.95 20.21
N CYS A 79 -0.62 4.86 19.97
CA CYS A 79 -1.19 3.83 19.10
C CYS A 79 -0.78 4.03 17.63
N ALA A 80 -0.90 5.27 17.11
CA ALA A 80 -0.44 5.57 15.75
C ALA A 80 1.08 5.35 15.63
N SER A 81 1.87 5.79 16.61
CA SER A 81 3.32 5.56 16.64
C SER A 81 3.70 4.08 16.66
N ALA A 82 2.92 3.24 17.35
CA ALA A 82 3.14 1.79 17.36
C ALA A 82 2.88 1.16 15.99
N VAL A 83 1.83 1.59 15.29
CA VAL A 83 1.57 1.17 13.89
C VAL A 83 2.74 1.55 12.99
N THR A 84 3.18 2.82 13.03
CA THR A 84 4.30 3.30 12.21
C THR A 84 5.59 2.53 12.51
N ARG A 85 5.90 2.27 13.78
CA ARG A 85 7.08 1.48 14.18
C ARG A 85 6.98 0.04 13.69
N ALA A 86 5.84 -0.60 13.85
CA ALA A 86 5.61 -1.97 13.40
C ALA A 86 5.79 -2.10 11.88
N LEU A 87 5.32 -1.13 11.09
CA LEU A 87 5.53 -1.09 9.64
C LEU A 87 7.02 -0.98 9.29
N GLN A 88 7.76 -0.09 9.98
CA GLN A 88 9.21 0.08 9.75
C GLN A 88 10.02 -1.16 10.14
N GLU A 89 9.67 -1.81 11.24
CA GLU A 89 10.31 -3.04 11.70
C GLU A 89 9.98 -4.23 10.80
N ALA A 90 8.71 -4.38 10.38
CA ALA A 90 8.29 -5.42 9.45
C ALA A 90 9.00 -5.29 8.09
N ALA A 91 9.23 -4.06 7.62
CA ALA A 91 10.04 -3.79 6.43
C ALA A 91 11.51 -4.25 6.57
N ARG A 92 12.00 -4.39 7.80
CA ARG A 92 13.36 -4.89 8.15
C ARG A 92 13.34 -6.34 8.64
N ARG A 93 12.30 -7.11 8.31
CA ARG A 93 12.10 -8.52 8.68
C ARG A 93 11.80 -8.78 10.16
N GLY A 94 11.43 -7.75 10.91
CA GLY A 94 10.92 -7.91 12.27
C GLY A 94 9.55 -8.60 12.29
N ARG A 95 9.32 -9.50 13.25
CA ARG A 95 7.99 -10.06 13.50
C ARG A 95 7.19 -9.11 14.38
N GLN A 96 5.91 -8.95 14.05
CA GLN A 96 5.00 -8.07 14.76
C GLN A 96 3.86 -8.88 15.38
N ASP A 97 3.37 -8.43 16.53
CA ASP A 97 2.12 -8.91 17.09
C ASP A 97 0.96 -8.28 16.30
N LEU A 98 0.48 -9.00 15.29
CA LEU A 98 -0.54 -8.50 14.36
C LEU A 98 -1.83 -8.08 15.09
N GLU A 99 -2.20 -8.79 16.15
CA GLU A 99 -3.42 -8.52 16.90
C GLU A 99 -3.28 -7.21 17.70
N LEU A 100 -2.13 -7.01 18.34
CA LEU A 100 -1.81 -5.78 19.07
C LEU A 100 -1.74 -4.56 18.14
N ILE A 101 -1.12 -4.70 16.97
CA ILE A 101 -1.02 -3.57 16.04
C ILE A 101 -2.37 -3.26 15.39
N ARG A 102 -3.20 -4.26 15.08
CA ARG A 102 -4.59 -4.03 14.67
C ARG A 102 -5.37 -3.29 15.74
N TRP A 103 -5.32 -3.76 16.98
CA TRP A 103 -5.98 -3.09 18.11
C TRP A 103 -5.50 -1.64 18.25
N SER A 104 -4.19 -1.40 18.11
CA SER A 104 -3.61 -0.05 18.17
C SER A 104 -4.17 0.85 17.07
N LEU A 105 -4.27 0.37 15.83
CA LEU A 105 -4.88 1.13 14.74
C LEU A 105 -6.33 1.50 15.06
N GLU A 106 -7.13 0.53 15.56
CA GLU A 106 -8.54 0.73 15.91
C GLU A 106 -8.75 1.76 17.03
N HIS A 107 -7.81 1.86 17.98
CA HIS A 107 -7.90 2.75 19.15
C HIS A 107 -7.08 4.04 19.00
N SER A 108 -6.52 4.31 17.81
CA SER A 108 -5.72 5.51 17.55
C SER A 108 -6.54 6.81 17.50
N GLY A 109 -7.88 6.73 17.55
CA GLY A 109 -8.77 7.89 17.59
C GLY A 109 -8.52 8.85 16.41
N ALA A 110 -8.31 10.14 16.71
CA ALA A 110 -8.02 11.16 15.70
C ALA A 110 -6.70 10.91 14.94
N ALA A 111 -5.78 10.12 15.49
CA ALA A 111 -4.50 9.79 14.86
C ALA A 111 -4.60 8.66 13.81
N MET A 112 -5.79 8.05 13.64
CA MET A 112 -6.02 6.98 12.66
C MET A 112 -5.69 7.42 11.23
N VAL A 113 -6.00 8.66 10.88
CA VAL A 113 -5.68 9.25 9.57
C VAL A 113 -4.18 9.15 9.30
N THR A 114 -3.34 9.55 10.27
CA THR A 114 -1.88 9.50 10.15
C THR A 114 -1.38 8.06 10.08
N ALA A 115 -1.92 7.16 10.91
CA ALA A 115 -1.54 5.74 10.89
C ALA A 115 -1.86 5.07 9.54
N CYS A 116 -3.03 5.37 8.95
CA CYS A 116 -3.40 4.85 7.62
C CYS A 116 -2.59 5.50 6.48
N GLN A 117 -2.21 6.78 6.61
CA GLN A 117 -1.28 7.41 5.67
C GLN A 117 0.11 6.76 5.73
N ASP A 118 0.58 6.40 6.91
CA ASP A 118 1.84 5.67 7.07
C ASP A 118 1.74 4.24 6.54
N LEU A 119 0.59 3.55 6.72
CA LEU A 119 0.32 2.27 6.06
C LEU A 119 0.41 2.41 4.53
N ALA A 120 -0.22 3.44 3.97
CA ALA A 120 -0.17 3.72 2.54
C ALA A 120 1.27 3.98 2.06
N ARG A 121 2.05 4.76 2.81
CA ARG A 121 3.42 5.15 2.46
C ARG A 121 4.43 4.02 2.62
N LEU A 122 4.38 3.31 3.74
CA LEU A 122 5.41 2.35 4.16
C LEU A 122 5.12 0.91 3.72
N ALA A 123 3.87 0.57 3.41
CA ALA A 123 3.49 -0.78 3.00
C ALA A 123 2.77 -0.83 1.65
N VAL A 124 1.64 -0.12 1.49
CA VAL A 124 0.80 -0.27 0.28
C VAL A 124 1.52 0.26 -0.96
N GLY A 125 2.17 1.42 -0.86
CA GLY A 125 3.00 2.01 -1.92
C GLY A 125 4.08 1.04 -2.40
N PRO A 126 4.98 0.57 -1.52
CA PRO A 126 5.96 -0.46 -1.87
C PRO A 126 5.33 -1.74 -2.46
N ALA A 127 4.18 -2.19 -1.93
CA ALA A 127 3.47 -3.35 -2.45
C ALA A 127 2.85 -3.14 -3.83
N ALA A 128 2.59 -1.89 -4.23
CA ALA A 128 2.07 -1.51 -5.54
C ALA A 128 3.15 -1.21 -6.59
N LEU A 129 4.43 -1.13 -6.20
CA LEU A 129 5.52 -0.86 -7.12
C LEU A 129 6.01 -2.13 -7.81
N SER A 130 6.38 -2.01 -9.08
CA SER A 130 7.23 -3.03 -9.70
C SER A 130 8.63 -2.97 -9.09
N GLY A 131 9.26 -4.12 -8.82
CA GLY A 131 10.63 -4.15 -8.32
C GLY A 131 10.87 -5.26 -7.30
N PRO A 132 11.71 -5.01 -6.26
CA PRO A 132 12.05 -6.02 -5.29
C PRO A 132 10.82 -6.49 -4.52
N ASP A 133 10.86 -7.75 -4.12
CA ASP A 133 9.79 -8.35 -3.35
C ASP A 133 9.63 -7.65 -1.99
N VAL A 134 8.37 -7.38 -1.62
CA VAL A 134 8.05 -6.88 -0.29
C VAL A 134 8.28 -7.98 0.74
N GLU A 135 8.84 -7.64 1.90
CA GLU A 135 9.12 -8.61 2.95
C GLU A 135 7.81 -9.25 3.48
N PRO A 136 7.77 -10.59 3.67
CA PRO A 136 6.54 -11.28 4.10
C PRO A 136 5.92 -10.73 5.40
N PRO A 137 6.68 -10.34 6.45
CA PRO A 137 6.10 -9.73 7.64
C PRO A 137 5.36 -8.42 7.35
N LEU A 138 5.86 -7.62 6.40
CA LEU A 138 5.22 -6.36 6.01
C LEU A 138 3.94 -6.63 5.22
N LEU A 139 3.91 -7.65 4.35
CA LEU A 139 2.70 -8.06 3.65
C LEU A 139 1.62 -8.58 4.62
N ALA A 140 2.01 -9.39 5.60
CA ALA A 140 1.07 -9.88 6.62
C ALA A 140 0.47 -8.73 7.45
N LEU A 141 1.30 -7.77 7.84
CA LEU A 141 0.84 -6.59 8.56
C LEU A 141 -0.07 -5.71 7.68
N LEU A 142 0.27 -5.55 6.41
CA LEU A 142 -0.57 -4.85 5.44
C LEU A 142 -1.96 -5.50 5.31
N GLU A 143 -2.02 -6.81 5.12
CA GLU A 143 -3.29 -7.53 5.02
C GLU A 143 -4.14 -7.45 6.30
N GLU A 144 -3.49 -7.33 7.47
CA GLU A 144 -4.17 -7.20 8.75
C GLU A 144 -4.73 -5.79 8.98
N LEU A 145 -4.00 -4.75 8.57
CA LEU A 145 -4.37 -3.34 8.84
C LEU A 145 -5.21 -2.70 7.73
N ALA A 146 -5.06 -3.14 6.48
CA ALA A 146 -5.78 -2.58 5.34
C ALA A 146 -7.31 -2.58 5.50
N PRO A 147 -7.97 -3.63 6.04
CA PRO A 147 -9.43 -3.63 6.20
C PRO A 147 -9.94 -2.42 7.01
N THR A 148 -9.25 -2.06 8.10
CA THR A 148 -9.62 -0.93 8.95
C THR A 148 -9.47 0.39 8.21
N CYS A 149 -8.35 0.61 7.51
CA CYS A 149 -8.12 1.83 6.74
C CYS A 149 -9.02 1.96 5.51
N VAL A 150 -9.46 0.85 4.91
CA VAL A 150 -10.45 0.85 3.83
C VAL A 150 -11.83 1.21 4.38
N LYS A 151 -12.24 0.61 5.51
CA LYS A 151 -13.54 0.88 6.16
C LYS A 151 -13.70 2.35 6.56
N THR A 152 -12.61 3.02 6.93
CA THR A 152 -12.59 4.44 7.31
C THR A 152 -12.22 5.38 6.17
N GLU A 153 -12.18 4.87 4.93
CA GLU A 153 -11.91 5.63 3.70
C GLU A 153 -10.54 6.36 3.69
N GLN A 154 -9.60 5.91 4.52
CA GLN A 154 -8.26 6.50 4.63
C GLN A 154 -7.25 5.90 3.64
N LEU A 155 -7.60 4.77 2.99
CA LEU A 155 -6.75 4.13 1.99
C LEU A 155 -7.37 4.27 0.58
N PRO A 156 -6.68 4.95 -0.36
CA PRO A 156 -7.21 5.12 -1.72
C PRO A 156 -7.37 3.78 -2.46
N ALA A 157 -8.56 3.55 -3.03
CA ALA A 157 -8.85 2.34 -3.80
C ALA A 157 -7.91 2.08 -4.99
N PRO A 158 -7.50 3.09 -5.80
CA PRO A 158 -6.54 2.87 -6.88
C PRO A 158 -5.21 2.29 -6.40
N LEU A 159 -4.72 2.79 -5.27
CA LEU A 159 -3.47 2.32 -4.66
C LEU A 159 -3.60 0.91 -4.11
N LEU A 160 -4.72 0.59 -3.44
CA LEU A 160 -4.99 -0.75 -2.91
C LEU A 160 -5.10 -1.78 -4.04
N ASN A 161 -5.83 -1.47 -5.12
CA ASN A 161 -5.96 -2.35 -6.26
C ASN A 161 -4.62 -2.56 -6.97
N ALA A 162 -3.79 -1.52 -7.09
CA ALA A 162 -2.44 -1.64 -7.62
C ALA A 162 -1.59 -2.63 -6.79
N ALA A 163 -1.64 -2.54 -5.46
CA ALA A 163 -0.95 -3.47 -4.57
C ALA A 163 -1.49 -4.90 -4.70
N ALA A 164 -2.81 -5.08 -4.77
CA ALA A 164 -3.44 -6.39 -4.96
C ALA A 164 -3.01 -7.06 -6.28
N VAL A 165 -2.94 -6.29 -7.37
CA VAL A 165 -2.47 -6.79 -8.68
C VAL A 165 -0.99 -7.17 -8.63
N GLN A 166 -0.14 -6.31 -8.08
CA GLN A 166 1.30 -6.55 -8.02
C GLN A 166 1.69 -7.72 -7.12
N GLN A 167 1.02 -7.88 -5.96
CA GLN A 167 1.34 -8.96 -5.02
C GLN A 167 0.64 -10.28 -5.36
N GLY A 168 -0.56 -10.23 -5.97
CA GLY A 168 -1.30 -11.40 -6.40
C GLY A 168 -1.44 -12.46 -5.30
N ALA A 169 -0.97 -13.68 -5.58
CA ALA A 169 -1.06 -14.81 -4.65
C ALA A 169 -0.28 -14.62 -3.33
N ARG A 170 0.63 -13.63 -3.25
CA ARG A 170 1.41 -13.35 -2.03
C ARG A 170 0.62 -12.57 -0.98
N ALA A 171 -0.42 -11.85 -1.40
CA ALA A 171 -1.30 -11.08 -0.52
C ALA A 171 -2.76 -11.17 -1.02
N PRO A 172 -3.36 -12.37 -0.99
CA PRO A 172 -4.67 -12.63 -1.59
C PRO A 172 -5.82 -11.87 -0.91
N ARG A 173 -5.70 -11.49 0.37
CA ARG A 173 -6.74 -10.75 1.09
C ARG A 173 -6.88 -9.32 0.57
N LEU A 174 -5.83 -8.74 -0.03
CA LEU A 174 -5.92 -7.41 -0.63
C LEU A 174 -6.95 -7.37 -1.77
N ALA A 175 -7.01 -8.45 -2.57
CA ALA A 175 -7.98 -8.54 -3.65
C ALA A 175 -9.43 -8.59 -3.14
N SER A 176 -9.68 -9.18 -1.96
CA SER A 176 -11.03 -9.26 -1.39
C SER A 176 -11.52 -7.94 -0.79
N LEU A 177 -10.65 -6.93 -0.64
CA LEU A 177 -11.03 -5.61 -0.15
C LEU A 177 -11.61 -4.71 -1.24
N PHE A 178 -11.51 -5.12 -2.51
CA PHE A 178 -12.16 -4.42 -3.60
C PHE A 178 -13.69 -4.64 -3.55
N THR A 179 -14.44 -3.55 -3.37
CA THR A 179 -15.91 -3.56 -3.28
C THR A 179 -16.59 -2.92 -4.51
N GLY A 180 -15.81 -2.56 -5.54
CA GLY A 180 -16.34 -1.91 -6.73
C GLY A 180 -17.27 -2.80 -7.54
N ARG A 181 -18.28 -2.19 -8.18
CA ARG A 181 -19.24 -2.90 -9.04
C ARG A 181 -18.61 -3.27 -10.38
N THR A 182 -19.14 -4.31 -11.00
CA THR A 182 -18.83 -4.63 -12.40
C THR A 182 -19.31 -3.47 -13.29
N VAL A 183 -18.43 -2.98 -14.15
CA VAL A 183 -18.72 -1.91 -15.11
C VAL A 183 -18.69 -2.52 -16.51
N GLU A 184 -19.46 -1.94 -17.43
CA GLU A 184 -19.36 -2.29 -18.85
C GLU A 184 -18.00 -1.84 -19.39
N THR A 185 -17.27 -2.77 -20.00
CA THR A 185 -15.90 -2.54 -20.47
C THR A 185 -15.75 -2.88 -21.94
N GLY A 186 -14.89 -2.15 -22.64
CA GLY A 186 -14.53 -2.42 -24.02
C GLY A 186 -13.06 -2.07 -24.31
N PRO A 187 -12.59 -2.34 -25.53
CA PRO A 187 -11.28 -1.88 -25.98
C PRO A 187 -11.17 -0.35 -25.93
N ILE A 188 -10.06 0.17 -25.41
CA ILE A 188 -9.80 1.60 -25.31
C ILE A 188 -8.47 1.95 -25.97
N GLU A 189 -8.53 2.84 -26.96
CA GLU A 189 -7.36 3.43 -27.59
C GLU A 189 -6.71 4.50 -26.69
N PRO A 190 -5.37 4.58 -26.66
CA PRO A 190 -4.67 5.61 -25.89
C PRO A 190 -4.82 6.99 -26.54
N ASP A 191 -4.90 8.03 -25.72
CA ASP A 191 -4.97 9.42 -26.19
C ASP A 191 -3.59 9.94 -26.62
N GLN A 192 -2.53 9.35 -26.06
CA GLN A 192 -1.15 9.74 -26.34
C GLN A 192 -0.26 8.49 -26.41
N THR A 193 0.62 8.44 -27.41
CA THR A 193 1.65 7.40 -27.53
C THR A 193 3.03 8.06 -27.45
N GLY A 194 3.84 7.63 -26.49
CA GLY A 194 5.26 8.00 -26.38
C GLY A 194 6.15 6.79 -26.55
N GLY A 195 7.36 6.97 -27.07
CA GLY A 195 8.31 5.88 -27.32
C GLY A 195 8.84 5.86 -28.76
N PRO A 196 9.15 4.69 -29.33
CA PRO A 196 9.67 4.56 -30.70
C PRO A 196 8.76 5.25 -31.72
N GLY A 197 9.34 5.85 -32.76
CA GLY A 197 8.62 6.71 -33.73
C GLY A 197 7.50 6.03 -34.53
N ASP A 198 7.39 4.71 -34.43
CA ASP A 198 6.40 3.83 -35.05
C ASP A 198 5.36 3.26 -34.05
N ALA A 199 5.32 3.76 -32.80
CA ALA A 199 4.43 3.35 -31.71
C ALA A 199 2.96 3.12 -32.10
N PHE A 200 2.42 3.91 -33.03
CA PHE A 200 1.04 3.80 -33.51
C PHE A 200 0.72 2.46 -34.18
N ARG A 201 1.72 1.75 -34.72
CA ARG A 201 1.55 0.45 -35.38
C ARG A 201 1.10 -0.65 -34.40
N ALA A 202 1.41 -0.52 -33.11
CA ALA A 202 0.94 -1.46 -32.11
C ALA A 202 -0.59 -1.43 -31.87
N PHE A 203 -1.31 -0.51 -32.54
CA PHE A 203 -2.75 -0.27 -32.38
C PHE A 203 -3.51 -0.22 -33.71
N ASP A 204 -2.85 -0.45 -34.84
CA ASP A 204 -3.47 -0.31 -36.17
C ASP A 204 -4.31 -1.53 -36.59
N LYS A 205 -4.36 -2.57 -35.74
CA LYS A 205 -5.05 -3.84 -35.98
C LYS A 205 -4.52 -4.61 -37.19
N ASP A 206 -3.31 -4.28 -37.67
CA ASP A 206 -2.61 -5.01 -38.71
C ASP A 206 -1.61 -5.99 -38.08
N GLU A 207 -1.90 -7.28 -38.19
CA GLU A 207 -1.08 -8.34 -37.61
C GLU A 207 0.34 -8.47 -38.20
N LEU A 208 0.56 -7.84 -39.36
CA LEU A 208 1.85 -7.81 -40.04
C LEU A 208 2.67 -6.56 -39.70
N SER A 209 2.02 -5.56 -39.11
CA SER A 209 2.67 -4.37 -38.58
C SER A 209 3.24 -4.68 -37.19
N GLY A 210 4.34 -4.03 -36.84
CA GLY A 210 5.01 -4.27 -35.57
C GLY A 210 5.96 -3.13 -35.23
N VAL A 211 6.07 -2.88 -33.93
CA VAL A 211 6.97 -1.88 -33.34
C VAL A 211 8.10 -2.62 -32.67
N LYS A 212 9.34 -2.34 -33.11
CA LYS A 212 10.52 -2.87 -32.43
C LYS A 212 10.76 -2.09 -31.15
N LEU A 213 10.67 -2.78 -30.02
CA LEU A 213 10.88 -2.18 -28.71
C LEU A 213 12.39 -2.13 -28.41
N PRO A 214 12.98 -0.94 -28.19
CA PRO A 214 14.36 -0.83 -27.73
C PRO A 214 14.45 -1.35 -26.29
N VAL A 215 15.54 -2.05 -25.95
CA VAL A 215 15.82 -2.31 -24.54
C VAL A 215 16.42 -1.05 -23.95
N GLY A 216 15.80 -0.54 -22.88
CA GLY A 216 16.34 0.58 -22.14
C GLY A 216 17.71 0.28 -21.55
N THR A 217 18.69 1.12 -21.86
CA THR A 217 20.08 0.98 -21.37
C THR A 217 20.39 1.87 -20.16
N GLY A 218 19.40 2.60 -19.62
CA GLY A 218 19.59 3.60 -18.56
C GLY A 218 18.98 3.23 -17.20
N SER A 219 19.62 3.70 -16.12
CA SER A 219 19.18 3.56 -14.72
C SER A 219 17.83 4.24 -14.38
N GLY A 220 17.22 4.94 -15.35
CA GLY A 220 15.93 5.62 -15.23
C GLY A 220 14.72 4.84 -15.78
N GLY A 221 14.91 3.70 -16.45
CA GLY A 221 13.82 2.79 -16.86
C GLY A 221 12.76 3.35 -17.82
N THR A 222 12.94 4.55 -18.39
CA THR A 222 11.99 5.22 -19.28
C THR A 222 12.45 5.30 -20.74
N GLU A 223 13.76 5.31 -21.01
CA GLU A 223 14.29 5.15 -22.37
C GLU A 223 14.08 3.71 -22.83
N GLY A 224 13.38 3.48 -23.95
CA GLY A 224 13.08 2.13 -24.48
C GLY A 224 11.67 1.60 -24.19
N VAL A 225 10.83 2.38 -23.52
CA VAL A 225 9.47 1.97 -23.14
C VAL A 225 8.45 2.58 -24.10
N LEU A 226 7.58 1.74 -24.68
CA LEU A 226 6.35 2.23 -25.33
C LEU A 226 5.38 2.63 -24.22
N ARG A 227 4.98 3.90 -24.16
CA ARG A 227 4.09 4.46 -23.15
C ARG A 227 2.79 4.94 -23.79
N LEU A 228 1.68 4.54 -23.17
CA LEU A 228 0.31 4.77 -23.62
C LEU A 228 -0.39 5.62 -22.58
N GLY A 229 -0.60 6.90 -22.88
CA GLY A 229 -1.23 7.86 -21.96
C GLY A 229 -2.73 7.97 -22.17
N TYR A 230 -3.45 8.16 -21.07
CA TYR A 230 -4.90 8.34 -21.03
C TYR A 230 -5.27 9.66 -20.37
N ALA A 231 -6.05 10.48 -21.06
CA ALA A 231 -6.52 11.78 -20.61
C ALA A 231 -8.00 11.96 -20.99
N PRO A 232 -8.95 11.86 -20.04
CA PRO A 232 -8.78 11.58 -18.61
C PRO A 232 -8.29 10.15 -18.32
N SER A 233 -7.86 9.89 -17.08
CA SER A 233 -7.40 8.56 -16.64
C SER A 233 -8.49 7.50 -16.82
N LEU A 234 -8.09 6.27 -17.11
CA LEU A 234 -9.03 5.14 -17.21
C LEU A 234 -9.57 4.82 -15.82
N LYS A 235 -10.89 4.91 -15.66
CA LYS A 235 -11.55 4.61 -14.38
C LYS A 235 -11.43 3.15 -14.01
N HIS A 236 -11.52 2.27 -15.00
CA HIS A 236 -11.35 0.83 -14.83
C HIS A 236 -10.49 0.26 -15.93
N MET A 237 -9.56 -0.62 -15.57
CA MET A 237 -8.79 -1.43 -16.50
C MET A 237 -8.82 -2.89 -16.03
N VAL A 238 -9.43 -3.76 -16.85
CA VAL A 238 -9.85 -5.11 -16.42
C VAL A 238 -9.08 -6.22 -17.09
N SER A 239 -8.51 -5.99 -18.27
CA SER A 239 -7.66 -6.96 -18.96
C SER A 239 -6.85 -6.33 -20.08
N PHE A 240 -5.85 -7.08 -20.54
CA PHE A 240 -4.96 -6.73 -21.63
C PHE A 240 -4.91 -7.89 -22.60
N GLN A 241 -4.89 -7.60 -23.89
CA GLN A 241 -4.53 -8.55 -24.92
C GLN A 241 -3.24 -8.06 -25.56
N VAL A 242 -2.22 -8.90 -25.59
CA VAL A 242 -0.93 -8.56 -26.18
C VAL A 242 -0.53 -9.60 -27.20
N ARG A 243 -0.04 -9.14 -28.34
CA ARG A 243 0.58 -9.97 -29.36
C ARG A 243 1.97 -9.41 -29.64
N ALA A 244 2.97 -10.19 -29.30
CA ALA A 244 4.36 -9.79 -29.45
C ALA A 244 5.22 -10.97 -29.92
N THR A 245 6.39 -10.66 -30.47
CA THR A 245 7.49 -11.60 -30.70
C THR A 245 8.58 -11.31 -29.67
N GLY A 246 8.77 -12.21 -28.70
CA GLY A 246 9.71 -12.06 -27.58
C GLY A 246 9.08 -11.55 -26.27
N PRO A 247 9.69 -11.86 -25.12
CA PRO A 247 9.11 -11.62 -23.81
C PRO A 247 9.18 -10.16 -23.38
N GLY A 248 8.23 -9.76 -22.54
CA GLY A 248 8.14 -8.42 -22.01
C GLY A 248 7.14 -8.31 -20.85
N THR A 249 7.08 -7.11 -20.28
CA THR A 249 6.19 -6.79 -19.17
C THR A 249 5.34 -5.57 -19.49
N LEU A 250 4.10 -5.60 -19.03
CA LEU A 250 3.22 -4.44 -19.00
C LEU A 250 3.22 -3.89 -17.57
N ARG A 251 3.33 -2.57 -17.44
CA ARG A 251 3.18 -1.85 -16.17
C ARG A 251 2.15 -0.76 -16.32
N ALA A 252 1.22 -0.66 -15.38
CA ALA A 252 0.30 0.47 -15.32
C ALA A 252 0.92 1.58 -14.50
N ILE A 253 0.61 2.85 -14.79
CA ILE A 253 1.04 4.01 -14.01
C ILE A 253 -0.22 4.62 -13.39
N ILE A 254 -0.23 4.70 -12.07
CA ILE A 254 -1.37 5.21 -11.29
C ILE A 254 -0.84 6.33 -10.39
N ARG A 255 -1.42 7.53 -10.52
CA ARG A 255 -1.11 8.65 -9.64
C ARG A 255 -1.49 8.35 -8.18
N THR A 256 -0.66 8.81 -7.26
CA THR A 256 -0.81 8.57 -5.81
C THR A 256 -0.70 9.86 -5.00
N PRO A 257 -1.17 9.85 -3.74
CA PRO A 257 -0.93 10.94 -2.80
C PRO A 257 0.56 11.24 -2.60
N GLN A 258 0.85 12.45 -2.14
CA GLN A 258 2.21 12.90 -1.91
C GLN A 258 3.00 11.96 -0.98
N GLY A 259 4.21 11.59 -1.41
CA GLY A 259 5.11 10.74 -0.62
C GLY A 259 4.82 9.24 -0.74
N VAL A 260 3.85 8.80 -1.55
CA VAL A 260 3.54 7.37 -1.74
C VAL A 260 4.03 6.90 -3.11
N GLY A 261 4.91 5.90 -3.16
CA GLY A 261 5.44 5.36 -4.41
C GLY A 261 6.64 6.15 -4.94
N ARG A 262 6.82 6.17 -6.26
CA ARG A 262 7.92 6.88 -6.93
C ARG A 262 7.53 8.31 -7.26
N ARG A 263 8.50 9.22 -7.16
CA ARG A 263 8.34 10.60 -7.60
C ARG A 263 8.72 10.69 -9.07
N ASP A 264 7.82 11.25 -9.87
CA ASP A 264 8.09 11.60 -11.26
C ASP A 264 9.18 12.68 -11.33
N SER A 265 10.16 12.46 -12.21
CA SER A 265 11.29 13.37 -12.43
C SER A 265 10.88 14.67 -13.14
N GLU A 266 9.80 14.65 -13.92
CA GLU A 266 9.39 15.80 -14.74
C GLU A 266 8.31 16.65 -14.06
N GLY A 267 7.27 16.03 -13.52
CA GLY A 267 6.13 16.75 -12.91
C GLY A 267 6.13 16.81 -11.39
N GLY A 268 7.06 16.11 -10.71
CA GLY A 268 7.13 16.03 -9.25
C GLY A 268 5.96 15.29 -8.58
N ALA A 269 4.99 14.79 -9.36
CA ALA A 269 3.87 13.98 -8.90
C ALA A 269 4.34 12.59 -8.43
N PHE A 270 3.56 11.96 -7.56
CA PHE A 270 3.84 10.61 -7.09
C PHE A 270 2.99 9.60 -7.87
N HIS A 271 3.58 8.43 -8.13
CA HIS A 271 2.89 7.33 -8.79
C HIS A 271 3.38 5.97 -8.31
N VAL A 272 2.57 4.94 -8.56
CA VAL A 272 2.98 3.54 -8.48
C VAL A 272 2.90 2.89 -9.85
N ASP A 273 3.72 1.86 -10.07
CA ASP A 273 3.87 1.21 -11.36
C ASP A 273 3.72 -0.33 -11.31
N PRO A 274 2.57 -0.89 -10.90
CA PRO A 274 2.40 -2.33 -10.75
C PRO A 274 2.62 -3.06 -12.07
N THR A 275 3.26 -4.23 -12.00
CA THR A 275 3.37 -5.16 -13.13
C THR A 275 2.04 -5.87 -13.31
N VAL A 276 1.38 -5.63 -14.45
CA VAL A 276 0.02 -6.12 -14.71
C VAL A 276 0.01 -7.41 -15.51
N CYS A 277 1.08 -7.65 -16.26
CA CYS A 277 1.24 -8.79 -17.15
C CYS A 277 2.71 -9.02 -17.43
N ARG A 278 3.11 -10.30 -17.48
CA ARG A 278 4.35 -10.74 -18.12
C ARG A 278 3.98 -11.63 -19.29
N PHE A 279 4.36 -11.26 -20.49
CA PHE A 279 4.04 -12.00 -21.71
C PHE A 279 5.29 -12.67 -22.27
N ARG A 280 5.11 -13.80 -22.94
CA ARG A 280 6.20 -14.59 -23.53
C ARG A 280 6.57 -14.11 -24.94
N GLY A 281 5.61 -13.52 -25.64
CA GLY A 281 5.71 -13.07 -27.02
C GLY A 281 5.91 -14.22 -27.99
N THR A 282 4.95 -15.14 -28.02
CA THR A 282 4.98 -16.30 -28.92
C THR A 282 4.52 -15.99 -30.35
N GLY A 283 4.15 -14.74 -30.63
CA GLY A 283 3.49 -14.31 -31.86
C GLY A 283 1.98 -14.55 -31.89
N ARG A 284 1.44 -15.27 -30.89
CA ARG A 284 0.00 -15.44 -30.64
C ARG A 284 -0.49 -14.42 -29.61
N TRP A 285 -1.81 -14.25 -29.58
CA TRP A 285 -2.47 -13.46 -28.53
C TRP A 285 -2.25 -14.09 -27.15
N GLU A 286 -1.84 -13.24 -26.21
CA GLU A 286 -1.72 -13.55 -24.79
C GLU A 286 -2.66 -12.61 -24.03
N ILE A 287 -3.55 -13.18 -23.22
CA ILE A 287 -4.54 -12.43 -22.45
C ILE A 287 -4.12 -12.40 -20.99
N CYS A 288 -4.03 -11.20 -20.43
CA CYS A 288 -3.74 -10.98 -19.03
C CYS A 288 -4.96 -10.37 -18.35
N LYS A 289 -5.48 -11.06 -17.33
CA LYS A 289 -6.60 -10.60 -16.51
C LYS A 289 -6.17 -10.49 -15.05
N PRO A 290 -5.94 -9.28 -14.52
CA PRO A 290 -5.62 -9.11 -13.11
C PRO A 290 -6.77 -9.60 -12.21
N ALA A 291 -6.44 -10.01 -10.98
CA ALA A 291 -7.42 -10.53 -10.02
C ALA A 291 -8.47 -9.48 -9.60
N VAL A 292 -8.08 -8.21 -9.61
CA VAL A 292 -8.95 -7.05 -9.41
C VAL A 292 -8.70 -6.04 -10.53
N PRO A 293 -9.69 -5.22 -10.90
CA PRO A 293 -9.48 -4.16 -11.88
C PRO A 293 -8.49 -3.13 -11.34
N LEU A 294 -7.62 -2.60 -12.20
CA LEU A 294 -6.87 -1.38 -11.87
C LEU A 294 -7.78 -0.17 -12.04
N LEU A 295 -7.58 0.85 -11.20
CA LEU A 295 -8.40 2.06 -11.17
C LEU A 295 -7.52 3.29 -11.39
N ASP A 296 -8.13 4.34 -11.96
CA ASP A 296 -7.50 5.64 -12.24
C ASP A 296 -6.11 5.51 -12.89
N VAL A 297 -6.05 4.73 -13.97
CA VAL A 297 -4.81 4.43 -14.69
C VAL A 297 -4.51 5.57 -15.65
N ASP A 298 -3.38 6.24 -15.45
CA ASP A 298 -2.95 7.37 -16.27
C ASP A 298 -2.19 6.93 -17.51
N ALA A 299 -1.42 5.85 -17.40
CA ALA A 299 -0.69 5.31 -18.51
C ALA A 299 -0.41 3.81 -18.38
N VAL A 300 -0.10 3.17 -19.50
CA VAL A 300 0.44 1.81 -19.54
C VAL A 300 1.77 1.84 -20.30
N SER A 301 2.76 1.14 -19.75
CA SER A 301 4.12 1.04 -20.26
C SER A 301 4.40 -0.39 -20.68
N VAL A 302 4.95 -0.58 -21.88
CA VAL A 302 5.42 -1.87 -22.39
C VAL A 302 6.95 -1.90 -22.34
N LEU A 303 7.50 -2.85 -21.57
CA LEU A 303 8.94 -2.99 -21.36
C LEU A 303 9.42 -4.33 -21.92
N PRO A 304 10.31 -4.34 -22.93
CA PRO A 304 10.89 -5.58 -23.43
C PRO A 304 11.89 -6.16 -22.42
N GLU A 305 11.90 -7.49 -22.24
CA GLU A 305 12.85 -8.17 -21.35
C GLU A 305 14.19 -8.47 -22.03
N ARG A 306 14.26 -8.40 -23.36
CA ARG A 306 15.47 -8.63 -24.16
C ARG A 306 15.46 -7.85 -25.48
N PRO A 307 16.62 -7.70 -26.15
CA PRO A 307 16.68 -7.05 -27.45
C PRO A 307 15.90 -7.83 -28.52
N GLY A 308 15.39 -7.09 -29.51
CA GLY A 308 14.70 -7.68 -30.66
C GLY A 308 13.25 -8.08 -30.39
N VAL A 309 12.65 -7.59 -29.30
CA VAL A 309 11.21 -7.75 -29.05
C VAL A 309 10.44 -6.85 -30.01
N GLU A 310 9.41 -7.43 -30.63
CA GLU A 310 8.50 -6.73 -31.52
C GLU A 310 7.08 -6.81 -30.96
N LEU A 311 6.48 -5.67 -30.65
CA LEU A 311 5.08 -5.59 -30.28
C LEU A 311 4.26 -5.44 -31.56
N LYS A 312 3.41 -6.42 -31.85
CA LYS A 312 2.53 -6.40 -33.02
C LYS A 312 1.24 -5.68 -32.71
N GLU A 313 0.60 -6.06 -31.61
CA GLU A 313 -0.69 -5.53 -31.24
C GLU A 313 -0.87 -5.51 -29.72
N LEU A 314 -1.55 -4.48 -29.22
CA LEU A 314 -1.89 -4.33 -27.82
C LEU A 314 -3.29 -3.73 -27.68
N GLU A 315 -4.19 -4.49 -27.06
CA GLU A 315 -5.51 -3.99 -26.67
C GLU A 315 -5.62 -3.88 -25.15
N ILE A 316 -6.11 -2.73 -24.70
CA ILE A 316 -6.44 -2.49 -23.29
C ILE A 316 -7.96 -2.48 -23.16
N ILE A 317 -8.49 -3.34 -22.29
CA ILE A 317 -9.92 -3.48 -22.04
C ILE A 317 -10.24 -2.80 -20.71
N GLY A 318 -11.17 -1.85 -20.74
CA GLY A 318 -11.49 -1.02 -19.58
C GLY A 318 -12.73 -0.17 -19.76
N ALA A 319 -12.88 0.84 -18.90
CA ALA A 319 -13.90 1.87 -18.97
C ALA A 319 -13.32 3.25 -18.59
N ARG A 320 -13.83 4.30 -19.24
CA ARG A 320 -13.57 5.71 -18.89
C ARG A 320 -14.62 6.24 -17.92
#